data_AF-R6WJ45-F1
#
_entry.id   AF-R6WJ45-F1
#
_cell.length_a   1.000
_cell.length_b   1.000
_cell.length_c   1.000
_cell.angle_alpha   90.00
_cell.angle_beta   90.00
_cell.angle_gamma   90.00
#
_symmetry.space_group_name_H-M   'P 1'
#
loop_
_entity.id
_entity.type
_entity.pdbx_description
1 polymer ?
#
loop_
_entity_poly.entity_id
_entity_poly.type
_entity_poly.pdbx_seq_one_letter_code
_entity_poly.pdbx_strand_id
1 'polypeptide(L)'
;MKNLADAIESFIIGELLREHENTVLVQRNELAERLSCAPSQISYVISTRFTPERGFMVESRRGSGGFVRIIRMQPAVETPKPPTAMQLVQHLQQQKMITAREGALLQYMLQIIDADEDKKKEILQQAVSLLHSTGRR
;
A
#
# COMPACT_ATOMS: atom_id res chain seq x y z
N MET A 1 33.74 -3.19 -6.35
CA MET A 1 33.56 -2.68 -7.73
C MET A 1 32.08 -2.72 -8.04
N LYS A 2 31.46 -1.58 -8.39
CA LYS A 2 30.07 -1.58 -8.85
C LYS A 2 30.08 -2.03 -10.32
N ASN A 3 29.33 -3.06 -10.66
CA ASN A 3 29.21 -3.52 -12.03
C ASN A 3 28.35 -2.52 -12.82
N LEU A 4 28.51 -2.44 -14.15
CA LEU A 4 27.72 -1.55 -15.01
C LEU A 4 26.20 -1.75 -14.81
N ALA A 5 25.77 -3.00 -14.58
CA ALA A 5 24.39 -3.33 -14.26
C ALA A 5 23.88 -2.64 -12.98
N ASP A 6 24.72 -2.60 -11.94
CA ASP A 6 24.37 -1.97 -10.66
C ASP A 6 24.35 -0.44 -10.78
N ALA A 7 25.19 0.13 -11.67
CA ALA A 7 25.15 1.55 -11.99
C ALA A 7 23.86 1.94 -12.71
N ILE A 8 23.42 1.13 -13.69
CA ILE A 8 22.14 1.34 -14.39
C ILE A 8 20.96 1.21 -13.41
N GLU A 9 20.95 0.19 -12.55
CA GLU A 9 19.91 0.00 -11.52
C GLU A 9 19.86 1.18 -10.55
N SER A 10 21.02 1.61 -10.02
CA SER A 10 21.11 2.73 -9.09
C SER A 10 20.62 4.04 -9.71
N PHE A 11 20.90 4.26 -10.99
CA PHE A 11 20.44 5.44 -11.71
C PHE A 11 18.91 5.47 -11.81
N ILE A 12 18.31 4.38 -12.29
CA ILE A 12 16.85 4.27 -12.46
C ILE A 12 16.13 4.39 -11.11
N ILE A 13 16.66 3.76 -10.06
CA ILE A 13 16.10 3.89 -8.70
C ILE A 13 16.23 5.32 -8.18
N GLY A 14 17.35 5.99 -8.45
CA GLY A 14 17.55 7.39 -8.09
C GLY A 14 16.46 8.29 -8.68
N GLU A 15 16.17 8.13 -9.97
CA GLU A 15 15.13 8.92 -10.65
C GLU A 15 13.73 8.62 -10.08
N LEU A 16 13.41 7.34 -9.82
CA LEU A 16 12.16 6.93 -9.16
C LEU A 16 11.97 7.53 -7.75
N LEU A 17 13.05 7.91 -7.07
CA LEU A 17 12.99 8.49 -5.72
C LEU A 17 12.94 10.02 -5.72
N ARG A 18 13.44 10.67 -6.78
CA ARG A 18 13.57 12.14 -6.84
C ARG A 18 12.25 12.84 -7.10
N GLU A 19 11.36 12.24 -7.88
CA GLU A 19 10.14 12.92 -8.32
C GLU A 19 8.94 12.68 -7.40
N HIS A 20 9.07 11.86 -6.34
CA HIS A 20 7.93 11.27 -5.61
C HIS A 20 6.91 10.54 -6.51
N GLU A 21 7.13 10.51 -7.81
CA GLU A 21 6.41 9.74 -8.78
C GLU A 21 6.93 8.30 -8.71
N ASN A 22 6.04 7.35 -8.45
CA ASN A 22 6.39 5.92 -8.48
C ASN A 22 6.66 5.42 -9.91
N THR A 23 6.96 6.30 -10.87
CA THR A 23 7.08 5.99 -12.30
C THR A 23 8.27 6.74 -12.88
N VAL A 24 9.01 6.08 -13.77
CA VAL A 24 10.06 6.71 -14.57
C VAL A 24 9.94 6.28 -16.02
N LEU A 25 10.17 7.21 -16.94
CA LEU A 25 10.22 6.96 -18.38
C LEU A 25 11.67 6.91 -18.83
N VAL A 26 12.08 5.76 -19.37
CA VAL A 26 13.44 5.49 -19.82
C VAL A 26 13.48 5.34 -21.33
N GLN A 27 14.23 6.20 -22.00
CA GLN A 27 14.63 5.97 -23.39
C GLN A 27 15.92 5.16 -23.40
N ARG A 28 15.90 3.97 -24.00
CA ARG A 28 17.04 3.04 -23.97
C ARG A 28 18.30 3.62 -24.61
N ASN A 29 18.15 4.33 -25.72
CA ASN A 29 19.28 4.92 -26.44
C ASN A 29 19.89 6.08 -25.64
N GLU A 30 19.06 6.97 -25.12
CA GLU A 30 19.53 8.12 -24.33
C GLU A 30 20.24 7.67 -23.04
N LEU A 31 19.66 6.71 -22.32
CA LEU A 31 20.28 6.20 -21.10
C LEU A 31 21.60 5.45 -21.40
N ALA A 32 21.64 4.73 -22.52
CA ALA A 32 22.84 4.04 -22.97
C ALA A 32 23.97 5.02 -23.33
N GLU A 33 23.67 6.13 -24.00
CA GLU A 33 24.63 7.21 -24.28
C GLU A 33 25.16 7.85 -23.00
N ARG A 34 24.26 8.21 -22.06
CA ARG A 34 24.64 8.81 -20.77
C ARG A 34 25.55 7.91 -19.93
N LEU A 35 25.32 6.60 -19.97
CA LEU A 35 26.12 5.61 -19.22
C LEU A 35 27.24 4.97 -20.05
N SER A 36 27.46 5.46 -21.28
CA SER A 36 28.47 4.97 -22.22
C SER A 36 28.42 3.44 -22.42
N CYS A 37 27.21 2.90 -22.59
CA CYS A 37 26.97 1.47 -22.81
C CYS A 37 26.09 1.21 -24.04
N ALA A 38 25.90 -0.06 -24.40
CA ALA A 38 25.00 -0.42 -25.50
C ALA A 38 23.52 -0.41 -25.02
N PRO A 39 22.54 -0.06 -25.89
CA PRO A 39 21.11 -0.12 -25.54
C PRO A 39 20.63 -1.51 -25.08
N SER A 40 21.26 -2.57 -25.58
CA SER A 40 20.98 -3.95 -25.16
C SER A 40 21.30 -4.20 -23.68
N GLN A 41 22.32 -3.52 -23.13
CA GLN A 41 22.68 -3.61 -21.71
C GLN A 41 21.58 -2.99 -20.83
N ILE A 42 21.00 -1.86 -21.26
CA ILE A 42 19.85 -1.26 -20.58
C ILE A 42 18.67 -2.24 -20.58
N SER A 43 18.36 -2.83 -21.75
CA SER A 43 17.30 -3.84 -21.85
C SER A 43 17.52 -5.04 -20.92
N TYR A 44 18.75 -5.54 -20.85
CA TYR A 44 19.11 -6.67 -19.98
C TYR A 44 18.92 -6.33 -18.49
N VAL A 45 19.37 -5.15 -18.06
CA VAL A 45 19.21 -4.73 -16.66
C VAL A 45 17.74 -4.54 -16.32
N ILE A 46 16.96 -3.90 -17.20
CA ILE A 46 15.52 -3.72 -16.98
C ILE A 46 14.84 -5.09 -16.84
N SER A 47 15.09 -6.03 -17.74
CA SER A 47 14.41 -7.33 -17.72
C SER A 47 14.84 -8.24 -16.56
N THR A 48 16.01 -8.03 -15.96
CA THR A 48 16.54 -8.88 -14.88
C THR A 48 16.40 -8.26 -13.49
N ARG A 49 16.41 -6.93 -13.37
CA ARG A 49 16.40 -6.22 -12.08
C ARG A 49 15.07 -5.55 -11.75
N PHE A 50 14.26 -5.21 -12.75
CA PHE A 50 12.98 -4.51 -12.57
C PHE A 50 11.83 -5.46 -12.91
N THR A 51 11.64 -6.46 -12.05
CA THR A 51 10.60 -7.49 -12.23
C THR A 51 9.47 -7.31 -11.23
N PRO A 52 8.27 -7.86 -11.50
CA PRO A 52 7.15 -7.81 -10.56
C PRO A 52 7.49 -8.38 -9.19
N GLU A 53 8.31 -9.44 -9.13
CA GLU A 53 8.75 -10.08 -7.88
C GLU A 53 9.63 -9.16 -7.03
N ARG A 54 10.32 -8.20 -7.67
CA ARG A 54 11.12 -7.17 -6.98
C ARG A 54 10.33 -5.88 -6.75
N GLY A 55 9.02 -5.88 -7.02
CA GLY A 55 8.13 -4.74 -6.81
C GLY A 55 8.14 -3.72 -7.93
N PHE A 56 8.42 -4.12 -9.17
CA PHE A 56 8.42 -3.23 -10.32
C PHE A 56 7.54 -3.74 -11.46
N MET A 57 6.79 -2.84 -12.08
CA MET A 57 6.05 -3.10 -13.32
C MET A 57 6.73 -2.38 -14.47
N VAL A 58 6.93 -3.06 -15.59
CA VAL A 58 7.63 -2.51 -16.76
C VAL A 58 6.75 -2.58 -17.99
N GLU A 59 6.56 -1.45 -18.65
CA GLU A 59 5.83 -1.35 -19.92
C GLU A 59 6.78 -0.84 -21.00
N SER A 60 6.68 -1.39 -22.22
CA SER A 60 7.51 -0.94 -23.33
C SER A 60 6.66 -0.51 -24.51
N ARG A 61 6.98 0.66 -25.08
CA ARG A 61 6.39 1.15 -26.34
C ARG A 61 7.44 1.11 -27.44
N ARG A 62 7.11 0.50 -28.58
CA ARG A 62 7.97 0.44 -29.78
C ARG A 62 7.53 1.50 -30.81
N GLY A 63 8.45 1.97 -31.65
CA GLY A 63 8.21 2.99 -32.69
C GLY A 63 9.14 4.21 -32.57
N SER A 64 8.91 5.23 -33.41
CA SER A 64 9.57 6.53 -33.27
C SER A 64 9.22 7.14 -31.91
N GLY A 65 10.23 7.38 -31.07
CA GLY A 65 10.03 7.81 -29.68
C GLY A 65 9.68 6.68 -28.70
N GLY A 66 10.07 5.43 -29.00
CA GLY A 66 9.88 4.30 -28.10
C GLY A 66 10.54 4.51 -26.73
N PHE A 67 9.82 4.18 -25.66
CA PHE A 67 10.27 4.29 -24.29
C PHE A 67 9.96 3.02 -23.50
N VAL A 68 10.60 2.89 -22.34
CA VAL A 68 10.30 1.90 -21.32
C VAL A 68 9.83 2.63 -20.09
N ARG A 69 8.60 2.38 -19.65
CA ARG A 69 8.06 2.90 -18.40
C ARG A 69 8.32 1.89 -17.30
N ILE A 70 8.97 2.32 -16.24
CA ILE A 70 9.23 1.50 -15.05
C ILE A 70 8.43 2.11 -13.91
N ILE A 71 7.58 1.31 -13.27
CA ILE A 71 6.70 1.72 -12.20
C ILE A 71 7.12 0.95 -10.95
N ARG A 72 7.45 1.66 -9.87
CA ARG A 72 7.64 1.08 -8.56
C ARG A 72 6.27 0.73 -8.00
N MET A 73 5.99 -0.55 -7.88
CA MET A 73 4.84 -1.03 -7.14
C MET A 73 5.14 -0.76 -5.68
N GLN A 74 4.41 0.17 -5.07
CA GLN A 74 4.35 0.17 -3.61
C GLN A 74 3.80 -1.22 -3.22
N PRO A 75 4.34 -1.87 -2.17
CA PRO A 75 3.60 -2.99 -1.60
C PRO A 75 2.18 -2.47 -1.42
N ALA A 76 1.18 -3.27 -1.82
CA ALA A 76 -0.20 -2.93 -1.48
C ALA A 76 -0.17 -2.66 0.01
N VAL A 77 -0.18 -1.38 0.39
CA VAL A 77 -0.63 -0.99 1.70
C VAL A 77 -2.01 -1.59 1.64
N GLU A 78 -2.18 -2.72 2.33
CA GLU A 78 -3.50 -3.25 2.57
C GLU A 78 -4.25 -2.02 3.03
N THR A 79 -5.15 -1.50 2.19
CA THR A 79 -6.02 -0.41 2.59
C THR A 79 -6.57 -0.91 3.90
N PRO A 80 -6.26 -0.27 5.05
CA PRO A 80 -6.50 -0.88 6.34
C PRO A 80 -7.96 -1.27 6.32
N LYS A 81 -8.22 -2.59 6.33
CA LYS A 81 -9.60 -3.08 6.22
C LYS A 81 -10.37 -2.31 7.28
N PRO A 82 -11.51 -1.69 6.92
CA PRO A 82 -12.22 -0.85 7.87
C PRO A 82 -12.42 -1.66 9.15
N PRO A 83 -12.06 -1.10 10.32
CA PRO A 83 -11.99 -1.87 11.55
C PRO A 83 -13.33 -2.57 11.78
N THR A 84 -13.26 -3.85 12.11
CA THR A 84 -14.43 -4.67 12.44
C THR A 84 -15.14 -4.11 13.67
N ALA A 85 -16.43 -4.43 13.84
CA ALA A 85 -17.17 -4.01 15.04
C ALA A 85 -16.47 -4.48 16.34
N MET A 86 -15.83 -5.65 16.33
CA MET A 86 -15.03 -6.15 17.46
C MET A 86 -13.80 -5.28 17.74
N GLN A 87 -13.07 -4.88 16.71
CA GLN A 87 -11.90 -3.99 16.87
C GLN A 87 -12.31 -2.61 17.40
N LEU A 88 -13.49 -2.11 17.01
CA LEU A 88 -14.03 -0.87 17.56
C LEU A 88 -14.33 -0.98 19.06
N VAL A 89 -14.94 -2.08 19.52
CA VAL A 89 -15.19 -2.30 20.96
C VAL A 89 -13.87 -2.35 21.75
N GLN A 90 -12.86 -3.06 21.23
CA GLN A 90 -11.55 -3.10 21.86
C GLN A 90 -10.91 -1.71 21.96
N HIS A 91 -11.02 -0.90 20.90
CA HIS A 91 -10.49 0.46 20.91
C HIS A 91 -11.20 1.35 21.93
N LEU A 92 -12.54 1.27 22.02
CA LEU A 92 -13.32 2.01 23.02
C LEU A 92 -12.92 1.63 24.45
N GLN A 93 -12.66 0.34 24.70
CA GLN A 93 -12.21 -0.14 26.00
C GLN A 93 -10.78 0.34 26.32
N GLN A 94 -9.88 0.32 25.34
CA GLN A 94 -8.51 0.85 25.49
C GLN A 94 -8.51 2.36 25.79
N GLN A 95 -9.39 3.12 25.15
CA GLN A 95 -9.57 4.55 25.38
C GLN A 95 -10.37 4.87 26.64
N LYS A 96 -10.79 3.86 27.43
CA LYS A 96 -11.60 4.00 28.65
C LYS A 96 -12.94 4.71 28.42
N MET A 97 -13.47 4.64 27.19
CA MET A 97 -14.79 5.17 26.83
C MET A 97 -15.92 4.24 27.32
N ILE A 98 -15.60 2.96 27.52
CA ILE A 98 -16.48 1.95 28.10
C ILE A 98 -15.72 1.17 29.18
N THR A 99 -16.46 0.63 30.14
CA THR A 99 -15.93 -0.27 31.17
C THR A 99 -15.64 -1.66 30.60
N ALA A 100 -14.81 -2.45 31.31
CA ALA A 100 -14.54 -3.84 30.92
C ALA A 100 -15.82 -4.70 30.86
N ARG A 101 -16.80 -4.42 31.73
CA ARG A 101 -18.09 -5.12 31.75
C ARG A 101 -18.95 -4.77 30.55
N GLU A 102 -19.04 -3.49 30.19
CA GLU A 102 -19.75 -3.03 28.99
C GLU A 102 -19.10 -3.57 27.73
N GLY A 103 -17.76 -3.56 27.65
CA GLY A 103 -17.01 -4.13 26.54
C GLY A 103 -17.29 -5.62 26.34
N ALA A 104 -17.29 -6.41 27.43
CA ALA A 104 -17.60 -7.83 27.36
C ALA A 104 -19.03 -8.09 26.85
N LEU A 105 -20.02 -7.33 27.34
CA LEU A 105 -21.42 -7.46 26.89
C LEU A 105 -21.57 -7.11 25.40
N LEU A 106 -20.94 -6.03 24.93
CA LEU A 106 -20.96 -5.63 23.53
C LEU A 106 -20.29 -6.68 22.63
N GLN A 107 -19.18 -7.27 23.07
CA GLN A 107 -18.51 -8.35 22.34
C GLN A 107 -19.41 -9.58 22.21
N TYR A 108 -20.04 -10.03 23.30
CA TYR A 108 -20.99 -11.15 23.26
C TYR A 108 -22.17 -10.86 22.33
N MET A 109 -22.74 -9.66 22.41
CA MET A 109 -23.83 -9.23 21.54
C MET A 109 -23.43 -9.32 20.06
N LEU A 110 -22.25 -8.83 19.69
CA LEU A 110 -21.74 -8.86 18.31
C LEU A 110 -21.43 -10.27 17.78
N GLN A 111 -21.17 -11.23 18.67
CA GLN A 111 -20.96 -12.63 18.31
C GLN A 111 -22.28 -13.39 18.07
N ILE A 112 -23.33 -13.04 18.80
CA ILE A 112 -24.64 -13.72 18.74
C ILE A 112 -25.50 -13.16 17.60
N ILE A 113 -25.36 -11.87 17.28
CA ILE A 113 -26.14 -11.24 16.22
C ILE A 113 -25.71 -11.78 14.84
N ASP A 114 -26.67 -12.37 14.13
CA ASP A 114 -26.55 -12.73 12.72
C ASP A 114 -26.78 -11.51 11.82
N ALA A 115 -25.73 -10.71 11.65
CA ALA A 115 -25.74 -9.52 10.81
C ALA A 115 -24.38 -9.32 10.12
N ASP A 116 -24.38 -8.54 9.04
CA ASP A 116 -23.16 -8.10 8.37
C ASP A 116 -22.36 -7.09 9.21
N GLU A 117 -21.11 -6.85 8.82
CA GLU A 117 -20.22 -5.94 9.57
C GLU A 117 -20.73 -4.50 9.60
N ASP A 118 -21.45 -4.05 8.58
CA ASP A 118 -21.98 -2.68 8.52
C ASP A 118 -23.13 -2.48 9.52
N LYS A 119 -24.09 -3.42 9.58
CA LYS A 119 -25.15 -3.40 10.61
C LYS A 119 -24.58 -3.57 12.01
N LYS A 120 -23.57 -4.42 12.20
CA LYS A 120 -22.88 -4.57 13.50
C LYS A 120 -22.28 -3.25 13.97
N LYS A 121 -21.72 -2.45 13.07
CA LYS A 121 -21.20 -1.11 13.39
C LYS A 121 -22.31 -0.12 13.74
N GLU A 122 -23.42 -0.12 12.99
CA GLU A 122 -24.58 0.73 13.31
C GLU A 122 -25.16 0.40 14.70
N ILE A 123 -25.37 -0.88 14.99
CA ILE A 123 -25.86 -1.34 16.30
C ILE A 123 -24.89 -0.94 17.41
N LEU A 124 -23.58 -1.09 17.20
CA LEU A 124 -22.57 -0.67 18.15
C LEU A 124 -22.63 0.85 18.42
N GLN A 125 -22.76 1.67 17.38
CA GLN A 125 -22.89 3.12 17.52
C GLN A 125 -24.12 3.50 18.35
N GLN A 126 -25.26 2.86 18.09
CA GLN A 126 -26.49 3.07 18.86
C GLN A 126 -26.31 2.65 20.33
N ALA A 127 -25.72 1.48 20.58
CA ALA A 127 -25.49 0.98 21.93
C ALA A 127 -24.58 1.90 22.74
N VAL A 128 -23.48 2.39 22.15
CA VAL A 128 -22.56 3.34 22.80
C VAL A 128 -23.26 4.66 23.12
N SER A 129 -24.07 5.19 22.19
CA SER A 129 -24.87 6.40 22.43
C SER A 129 -25.81 6.25 23.63
N LEU A 130 -26.49 5.10 23.75
CA LEU A 130 -27.37 4.79 24.87
C LEU A 130 -26.60 4.71 26.20
N LEU A 131 -25.44 4.05 26.22
CA LEU A 131 -24.59 3.97 27.42
C LEU A 131 -24.16 5.36 27.91
N HIS A 132 -23.73 6.23 26.99
CA HIS A 132 -23.29 7.59 27.31
C HIS A 132 -24.44 8.49 27.79
N SER A 133 -25.66 8.31 27.26
CA SER A 133 -26.84 9.05 27.71
C SER A 133 -27.30 8.62 29.12
N THR A 134 -27.07 7.36 29.49
CA THR A 134 -27.52 6.81 30.78
C THR A 134 -26.57 7.18 31.94
N GLY A 135 -25.27 7.34 31.66
CA GLY A 135 -24.25 7.69 32.66
C GLY A 135 -24.16 9.18 33.05
N ARG A 136 -25.04 10.05 32.54
CA ARG A 136 -25.09 11.49 32.86
C ARG A 136 -26.14 11.88 33.91
N ARG A 137 -26.72 10.91 34.63
CA ARG A 137 -27.64 11.15 35.76
C ARG A 137 -27.00 10.77 37.08
#